data_AF-A0A0G0XER5-F1
#
_entry.id   AF-A0A0G0XER5-F1
#
_cell.length_a   1.000
_cell.length_b   1.000
_cell.length_c   1.000
_cell.angle_alpha   90.00
_cell.angle_beta   90.00
_cell.angle_gamma   90.00
#
_symmetry.space_group_name_H-M   'P 1'
#
loop_
_entity.id
_entity.type
_entity.pdbx_description
1 polymer ?
#
loop_
_entity_poly.entity_id
_entity_poly.type
_entity_poly.pdbx_seq_one_letter_code
_entity_poly.pdbx_strand_id
1 'polypeptide(L)'
;MLSIVSGYTIISLRDYVLKLKSSGQNVLYRFLQVFFIFDMAFLILVMIYPYFSIDSYYGAFKDKKLGGRSYEGLDGTVWMTISHLDDYEAILWLKSQAKPDLASRDNPTMASPVILEAVGESYTDYARISSHTGFPTVLGWPVHEWLWRGSYDEPGKRVEEVRQIYEGTDKQSVLSLLNNFNVTYIVIGKLEREKYPNLNEKLLLSLGEKVFESGETAIYKVKY
;
A
#
# COMPACT_ATOMS: atom_id res chain seq x y z
N MET A 1 -1.62 -12.63 -22.87
CA MET A 1 -1.41 -13.87 -23.64
C MET A 1 -2.63 -14.80 -23.54
N LEU A 2 -3.03 -15.24 -22.33
CA LEU A 2 -4.15 -16.16 -22.15
C LEU A 2 -5.51 -15.61 -22.63
N SER A 3 -5.78 -14.31 -22.46
CA SER A 3 -7.04 -13.69 -22.91
C SER A 3 -7.27 -13.78 -24.42
N ILE A 4 -6.22 -13.62 -25.22
CA ILE A 4 -6.27 -13.73 -26.69
C ILE A 4 -6.53 -15.18 -27.11
N VAL A 5 -5.86 -16.13 -26.43
CA VAL A 5 -6.05 -17.57 -26.67
C VAL A 5 -7.49 -17.98 -26.34
N SER A 6 -8.04 -17.52 -25.22
CA SER A 6 -9.44 -17.76 -24.85
C SER A 6 -10.42 -17.19 -25.88
N GLY A 7 -10.21 -15.96 -26.34
CA GLY A 7 -11.05 -15.34 -27.37
C GLY A 7 -11.04 -16.10 -28.70
N TYR A 8 -9.85 -16.48 -29.18
CA TYR A 8 -9.70 -17.31 -30.39
C TYR A 8 -10.38 -18.68 -30.24
N THR A 9 -10.25 -19.30 -29.07
CA THR A 9 -10.85 -20.61 -28.77
C THR A 9 -12.38 -20.55 -28.83
N ILE A 10 -13.00 -19.53 -28.24
CA ILE A 10 -14.46 -19.33 -28.26
C ILE A 10 -14.98 -19.15 -29.69
N ILE A 11 -14.31 -18.31 -30.50
CA ILE A 11 -14.71 -18.07 -31.90
C ILE A 11 -14.55 -19.34 -32.74
N SER A 12 -13.42 -20.04 -32.59
CA SER A 12 -13.13 -21.27 -33.33
C SER A 12 -14.12 -22.39 -32.98
N LEU A 13 -14.49 -22.50 -31.69
CA LEU A 13 -15.48 -23.45 -31.21
C LEU A 13 -16.88 -23.15 -31.78
N ARG A 14 -17.29 -21.87 -31.80
CA ARG A 14 -18.55 -21.43 -32.42
C ARG A 14 -18.60 -21.85 -33.90
N ASP A 15 -17.55 -21.54 -34.66
CA ASP A 15 -17.49 -21.83 -36.09
C ASP A 15 -17.49 -23.34 -36.36
N TYR A 16 -16.85 -24.13 -35.50
CA TYR A 16 -16.91 -25.59 -35.54
C TYR A 16 -18.32 -26.13 -35.26
N VAL A 17 -19.01 -25.63 -34.24
CA VAL A 17 -20.39 -26.02 -33.91
C VAL A 17 -21.35 -25.71 -35.07
N LEU A 18 -21.17 -24.58 -35.76
CA LEU A 18 -21.98 -24.23 -36.94
C LEU A 18 -21.76 -25.20 -38.11
N LYS A 19 -20.52 -25.68 -38.32
CA LYS A 19 -20.20 -26.71 -39.34
C LYS A 19 -20.81 -28.08 -39.00
N LEU A 20 -20.90 -28.44 -37.72
CA LEU A 20 -21.54 -29.69 -37.30
C LEU A 20 -23.03 -29.73 -37.62
N LYS A 21 -23.70 -28.56 -37.57
CA LYS A 21 -25.10 -28.40 -37.96
C LYS A 21 -25.35 -28.74 -39.42
N SER A 22 -24.46 -28.31 -40.33
CA SER A 22 -24.58 -28.57 -41.77
C SER A 22 -24.17 -29.99 -42.16
N SER A 23 -23.34 -30.67 -41.35
CA SER A 23 -22.85 -32.03 -41.60
C SER A 23 -23.81 -33.16 -41.14
N GLY A 24 -24.97 -32.84 -40.55
CA GLY A 24 -25.95 -33.84 -40.08
C GLY A 24 -25.61 -34.52 -38.75
N GLN A 25 -24.55 -34.09 -38.05
CA GLN A 25 -24.12 -34.63 -36.75
C GLN A 25 -24.96 -34.07 -35.58
N ASN A 26 -26.26 -34.35 -35.61
CA ASN A 26 -27.26 -33.69 -34.75
C ASN A 26 -27.07 -33.93 -33.25
N VAL A 27 -26.55 -35.11 -32.83
CA VAL A 27 -26.35 -35.43 -31.41
C VAL A 27 -25.21 -34.60 -30.82
N LEU A 28 -24.04 -34.58 -31.48
CA LEU A 28 -22.88 -33.81 -31.04
C LEU A 28 -23.15 -32.30 -31.09
N TYR A 29 -23.85 -31.82 -32.12
CA TYR A 29 -24.30 -30.43 -32.22
C TYR A 29 -25.15 -30.03 -31.00
N ARG A 30 -26.18 -30.83 -30.66
CA ARG A 30 -27.05 -30.55 -29.50
C ARG A 30 -26.27 -30.57 -28.18
N PHE A 31 -25.35 -31.53 -28.00
CA PHE A 31 -24.50 -31.59 -26.81
C PHE A 31 -23.64 -30.32 -26.66
N LEU A 32 -22.94 -29.91 -27.72
CA LEU A 32 -22.09 -28.70 -27.69
C LEU A 32 -22.90 -27.42 -27.50
N GLN A 33 -24.12 -27.35 -28.04
CA GLN A 33 -25.03 -26.21 -27.78
C GLN A 33 -25.41 -26.12 -26.30
N VAL A 34 -25.79 -27.25 -25.68
CA VAL A 34 -26.13 -27.28 -24.24
C VAL A 34 -24.92 -26.88 -23.42
N PHE A 35 -23.74 -27.44 -23.73
CA PHE A 35 -22.48 -27.07 -23.09
C PHE A 35 -22.19 -25.56 -23.20
N PHE A 36 -22.33 -24.98 -24.39
CA PHE A 36 -22.13 -23.55 -24.62
C PHE A 36 -23.12 -22.67 -23.84
N ILE A 37 -24.38 -23.10 -23.69
CA ILE A 37 -25.37 -22.41 -22.85
C ILE A 37 -24.93 -22.39 -21.38
N PHE A 38 -24.48 -23.53 -20.85
CA PHE A 38 -23.97 -23.60 -19.48
C PHE A 38 -22.71 -22.73 -19.30
N ASP A 39 -21.77 -22.78 -20.24
CA ASP A 39 -20.55 -21.97 -20.19
C ASP A 39 -20.87 -20.46 -20.20
N MET A 40 -21.77 -20.02 -21.08
CA MET A 40 -22.26 -18.64 -21.09
C MET A 40 -22.96 -18.27 -19.77
N ALA A 41 -23.73 -19.17 -19.17
CA ALA A 41 -24.35 -18.94 -17.87
C ALA A 41 -23.30 -18.77 -16.76
N PHE A 42 -22.26 -19.61 -16.71
CA PHE A 42 -21.15 -19.47 -15.77
C PHE A 42 -20.37 -18.18 -16.00
N LEU A 43 -20.11 -17.81 -17.26
CA LEU A 43 -19.46 -16.55 -17.59
C LEU A 43 -20.27 -15.36 -17.08
N ILE A 44 -21.60 -15.37 -17.25
CA ILE A 44 -22.49 -14.34 -16.72
C ILE A 44 -22.40 -14.27 -15.19
N LEU A 45 -22.34 -15.40 -14.49
CA LEU A 45 -22.18 -15.45 -13.03
C LEU A 45 -20.83 -14.87 -12.57
N VAL A 46 -19.75 -15.01 -13.35
CA VAL A 46 -18.47 -14.36 -13.05
C VAL A 46 -18.53 -12.86 -13.37
N MET A 47 -19.14 -12.50 -14.50
CA MET A 47 -19.23 -11.11 -14.95
C MET A 47 -20.19 -10.25 -14.11
N ILE A 48 -21.12 -10.86 -13.38
CA ILE A 48 -21.99 -10.13 -12.45
C ILE A 48 -21.29 -9.81 -11.12
N TYR A 49 -20.18 -10.48 -10.79
CA TYR A 49 -19.47 -10.23 -9.53
C TYR A 49 -19.01 -8.77 -9.38
N PRO A 50 -18.36 -8.12 -10.36
CA PRO A 50 -17.99 -6.71 -10.26
C PRO A 50 -19.17 -5.77 -9.97
N TYR A 51 -20.36 -6.08 -10.49
CA TYR A 51 -21.56 -5.30 -10.24
C TYR A 51 -21.94 -5.28 -8.75
N PHE A 52 -21.83 -6.42 -8.07
CA PHE A 52 -22.10 -6.52 -6.64
C PHE A 52 -20.91 -6.14 -5.76
N SER A 53 -19.68 -6.47 -6.16
CA SER A 53 -18.49 -6.30 -5.33
C SER A 53 -18.13 -4.84 -5.13
N ILE A 54 -18.32 -4.00 -6.15
CA ILE A 54 -18.04 -2.55 -6.05
C ILE A 54 -18.96 -1.93 -4.99
N ASP A 55 -20.27 -2.14 -5.10
CA ASP A 55 -21.25 -1.60 -4.14
C ASP A 55 -21.04 -2.18 -2.73
N SER A 56 -20.70 -3.47 -2.63
CA SER A 56 -20.45 -4.13 -1.34
C SER A 56 -19.19 -3.61 -0.65
N TYR A 57 -18.12 -3.33 -1.40
CA TYR A 57 -16.83 -2.96 -0.82
C TYR A 57 -16.74 -1.45 -0.54
N TYR A 58 -17.13 -0.63 -1.51
CA TYR A 58 -17.03 0.83 -1.37
C TYR A 58 -18.18 1.43 -0.57
N GLY A 59 -19.21 0.61 -0.27
CA GLY A 59 -20.46 1.06 0.31
C GLY A 59 -21.15 1.94 -0.70
N ALA A 60 -21.95 1.31 -1.57
CA ALA A 60 -22.71 1.91 -2.67
C ALA A 60 -22.85 3.42 -2.48
N PHE A 61 -22.37 4.22 -3.45
CA PHE A 61 -22.36 5.71 -3.47
C PHE A 61 -23.79 6.32 -3.40
N LYS A 62 -24.59 5.80 -2.50
CA LYS A 62 -25.97 6.07 -2.18
C LYS A 62 -25.96 7.07 -1.04
N ASP A 63 -27.10 7.75 -0.91
CA ASP A 63 -27.36 8.78 0.07
C ASP A 63 -26.77 8.43 1.46
N LYS A 64 -26.08 9.41 2.09
CA LYS A 64 -25.52 9.30 3.45
C LYS A 64 -26.57 8.82 4.47
N LYS A 65 -27.85 9.12 4.23
CA LYS A 65 -28.96 8.68 5.09
C LYS A 65 -29.22 7.17 5.07
N LEU A 66 -28.71 6.44 4.08
CA LEU A 66 -28.84 4.99 3.92
C LEU A 66 -27.52 4.26 4.22
N GLY A 67 -26.53 4.94 4.82
CA GLY A 67 -25.23 4.35 5.16
C GLY A 67 -24.23 4.26 4.00
N GLY A 68 -24.48 4.94 2.88
CA GLY A 68 -23.53 5.03 1.76
C GLY A 68 -22.40 6.03 2.03
N ARG A 69 -21.22 5.77 1.46
CA ARG A 69 -20.10 6.74 1.48
C ARG A 69 -20.30 7.74 0.35
N SER A 70 -20.32 9.03 0.68
CA SER A 70 -20.26 10.08 -0.35
C SER A 70 -18.88 10.10 -0.99
N TYR A 71 -18.78 10.52 -2.25
CA TYR A 71 -17.49 10.81 -2.85
C TYR A 71 -16.76 11.89 -2.04
N GLU A 72 -15.55 11.58 -1.55
CA GLU A 72 -14.73 12.47 -0.70
C GLU A 72 -13.60 13.17 -1.48
N GLY A 73 -13.56 13.01 -2.81
CA GLY A 73 -12.53 13.62 -3.66
C GLY A 73 -11.45 12.65 -4.13
N LEU A 74 -10.45 13.19 -4.83
CA LEU A 74 -9.23 12.45 -5.24
C LEU A 74 -8.08 12.64 -4.24
N ASP A 75 -8.29 13.45 -3.21
CA ASP A 75 -7.29 13.67 -2.18
C ASP A 75 -7.27 12.48 -1.21
N GLY A 76 -6.24 11.64 -1.38
CA GLY A 76 -6.02 10.44 -0.58
C GLY A 76 -5.72 10.69 0.89
N THR A 77 -5.62 11.95 1.34
CA THR A 77 -5.39 12.30 2.75
C THR A 77 -6.66 12.69 3.52
N VAL A 78 -7.80 12.88 2.84
CA VAL A 78 -9.04 13.35 3.46
C VAL A 78 -9.49 12.43 4.60
N TRP A 79 -9.39 11.12 4.43
CA TRP A 79 -9.77 10.15 5.45
C TRP A 79 -8.95 10.28 6.75
N MET A 80 -7.70 10.77 6.66
CA MET A 80 -6.84 10.98 7.82
C MET A 80 -7.35 12.12 8.70
N THR A 81 -8.01 13.12 8.12
CA THR A 81 -8.62 14.23 8.90
C THR A 81 -9.70 13.74 9.89
N ILE A 82 -10.24 12.54 9.66
CA ILE A 82 -11.28 11.92 10.49
C ILE A 82 -10.69 10.93 11.51
N SER A 83 -9.69 10.14 11.10
CA SER A 83 -9.22 8.97 11.86
C SER A 83 -7.79 9.10 12.41
N HIS A 84 -6.94 9.94 11.80
CA HIS A 84 -5.53 10.12 12.14
C HIS A 84 -5.10 11.59 12.00
N LEU A 85 -5.84 12.49 12.66
CA LEU A 85 -5.66 13.94 12.51
C LEU A 85 -4.22 14.38 12.84
N ASP A 86 -3.62 13.82 13.89
CA ASP A 86 -2.26 14.13 14.30
C ASP A 86 -1.21 13.74 13.27
N ASP A 87 -1.38 12.60 12.60
CA ASP A 87 -0.50 12.15 11.52
C ASP A 87 -0.71 12.96 10.24
N TYR A 88 -1.95 13.40 9.98
CA TYR A 88 -2.25 14.29 8.87
C TYR A 88 -1.47 15.61 8.98
N GLU A 89 -1.50 16.25 10.16
CA GLU A 89 -0.72 17.46 10.44
C GLU A 89 0.79 17.20 10.33
N ALA A 90 1.26 16.05 10.79
CA ALA A 90 2.65 15.62 10.65
C ALA A 90 3.08 15.47 9.17
N ILE A 91 2.21 14.91 8.33
CA ILE A 91 2.42 14.79 6.87
C ILE A 91 2.48 16.17 6.22
N LEU A 92 1.57 17.08 6.56
CA LEU A 92 1.59 18.46 6.05
C LEU A 92 2.89 19.17 6.42
N TRP A 93 3.31 19.03 7.67
CA TRP A 93 4.58 19.58 8.13
C TRP A 93 5.77 18.98 7.36
N LEU A 94 5.85 17.66 7.21
CA LEU A 94 6.94 17.00 6.45
C LEU A 94 6.97 17.46 4.99
N LYS A 95 5.81 17.58 4.33
CA LYS A 95 5.72 18.14 2.97
C LYS A 95 6.29 19.55 2.89
N SER A 96 6.06 20.38 3.91
CA SER A 96 6.65 21.73 3.96
C SER A 96 8.18 21.73 4.07
N GLN A 97 8.78 20.62 4.53
CA GLN A 97 10.24 20.43 4.59
C GLN A 97 10.83 19.92 3.27
N ALA A 98 10.00 19.51 2.31
CA ALA A 98 10.47 19.10 1.00
C ALA A 98 11.07 20.31 0.28
N LYS A 99 12.32 20.21 -0.16
CA LYS A 99 12.90 21.24 -1.02
C LYS A 99 12.28 21.11 -2.43
N PRO A 100 11.74 22.19 -3.02
CA PRO A 100 11.06 22.15 -4.32
C PRO A 100 11.91 21.57 -5.48
N ASP A 101 13.24 21.60 -5.35
CA ASP A 101 14.18 21.27 -6.43
C ASP A 101 14.64 19.78 -6.45
N LEU A 102 14.03 18.92 -5.63
CA LEU A 102 14.53 17.57 -5.29
C LEU A 102 14.32 16.45 -6.33
N ALA A 103 13.87 16.78 -7.55
CA ALA A 103 13.75 15.77 -8.60
C ALA A 103 13.97 16.35 -9.99
N SER A 104 15.00 17.19 -10.18
CA SER A 104 15.55 17.30 -11.52
C SER A 104 16.45 16.08 -11.76
N ARG A 105 16.27 15.43 -12.91
CA ARG A 105 17.08 14.29 -13.37
C ARG A 105 18.59 14.60 -13.42
N ASP A 106 18.93 15.89 -13.29
CA ASP A 106 20.23 16.48 -13.53
C ASP A 106 20.96 16.89 -12.25
N ASN A 107 20.35 16.79 -11.05
CA ASN A 107 21.05 17.09 -9.79
C ASN A 107 20.70 16.12 -8.64
N PRO A 108 21.33 14.93 -8.60
CA PRO A 108 21.06 13.89 -7.59
C PRO A 108 21.61 14.21 -6.18
N THR A 109 22.28 15.35 -5.95
CA THR A 109 22.98 15.62 -4.68
C THR A 109 22.10 16.20 -3.58
N MET A 110 20.83 16.48 -3.86
CA MET A 110 19.86 16.74 -2.81
C MET A 110 18.90 15.54 -2.75
N ALA A 111 19.15 14.63 -1.83
CA ALA A 111 18.26 13.49 -1.59
C ALA A 111 17.07 13.94 -0.74
N SER A 112 15.87 13.43 -1.05
CA SER A 112 14.70 13.59 -0.18
C SER A 112 15.02 13.11 1.23
N PRO A 113 14.57 13.80 2.28
CA PRO A 113 14.77 13.34 3.65
C PRO A 113 14.26 11.91 3.83
N VAL A 114 15.07 11.04 4.42
CA VAL A 114 14.60 9.70 4.82
C VAL A 114 13.88 9.84 6.15
N ILE A 115 12.69 9.28 6.23
CA ILE A 115 11.91 9.23 7.47
C ILE A 115 11.99 7.81 8.07
N LEU A 116 11.91 7.72 9.38
CA LEU A 116 11.71 6.46 10.08
C LEU A 116 10.27 6.45 10.63
N GLU A 117 9.52 5.44 10.24
CA GLU A 117 8.18 5.14 10.77
C GLU A 117 8.08 3.63 11.05
N ALA A 118 7.04 3.20 11.76
CA ALA A 118 6.90 1.79 12.11
C ALA A 118 6.70 0.88 10.89
N VAL A 119 7.33 -0.28 10.94
CA VAL A 119 7.14 -1.36 9.96
C VAL A 119 5.83 -2.08 10.28
N GLY A 120 5.03 -2.33 9.25
CA GLY A 120 3.74 -3.01 9.42
C GLY A 120 3.38 -3.98 8.31
N GLU A 121 2.27 -4.67 8.52
CA GLU A 121 1.75 -5.66 7.59
C GLU A 121 1.01 -5.02 6.41
N SER A 122 0.83 -5.79 5.34
CA SER A 122 0.09 -5.29 4.17
C SER A 122 -1.36 -4.95 4.51
N TYR A 123 -1.89 -3.91 3.85
CA TYR A 123 -3.27 -3.44 4.01
C TYR A 123 -3.61 -2.95 5.43
N THR A 124 -2.63 -2.33 6.08
CA THR A 124 -2.78 -1.66 7.37
C THR A 124 -2.41 -0.18 7.24
N ASP A 125 -2.62 0.62 8.29
CA ASP A 125 -2.27 2.05 8.27
C ASP A 125 -0.77 2.32 8.47
N TYR A 126 0.06 1.27 8.60
CA TYR A 126 1.52 1.45 8.60
C TYR A 126 2.02 1.93 7.24
N ALA A 127 3.16 2.62 7.21
CA ALA A 127 3.68 3.33 6.03
C ALA A 127 2.81 4.53 5.55
N ARG A 128 1.82 4.97 6.33
CA ARG A 128 0.96 6.12 6.00
C ARG A 128 1.76 7.42 5.81
N ILE A 129 2.87 7.62 6.52
CA ILE A 129 3.57 8.91 6.45
C ILE A 129 4.43 8.97 5.20
N SER A 130 5.23 7.94 4.91
CA SER A 130 6.05 7.90 3.68
C SER A 130 5.17 7.90 2.43
N SER A 131 4.11 7.10 2.41
CA SER A 131 3.20 7.01 1.25
C SER A 131 2.52 8.35 0.91
N HIS A 132 2.19 9.17 1.91
CA HIS A 132 1.52 10.45 1.68
C HIS A 132 2.47 11.64 1.58
N THR A 133 3.71 11.56 2.07
CA THR A 133 4.73 12.62 1.94
C THR A 133 5.58 12.49 0.67
N GLY A 134 5.74 11.26 0.15
CA GLY A 134 6.70 10.95 -0.91
C GLY A 134 8.15 10.84 -0.41
N PHE A 135 8.37 10.92 0.91
CA PHE A 135 9.68 10.69 1.50
C PHE A 135 9.94 9.19 1.67
N PRO A 136 11.16 8.70 1.35
CA PRO A 136 11.50 7.30 1.57
C PRO A 136 11.53 6.97 3.06
N THR A 137 11.15 5.74 3.40
CA THR A 137 11.35 5.15 4.73
C THR A 137 12.26 3.93 4.65
N VAL A 138 12.81 3.48 5.79
CA VAL A 138 13.69 2.30 5.86
C VAL A 138 12.97 1.05 5.34
N LEU A 139 11.74 0.83 5.82
CA LEU A 139 10.87 -0.27 5.42
C LEU A 139 9.41 0.05 5.78
N GLY A 140 8.51 -0.03 4.80
CA GLY A 140 7.06 0.09 5.02
C GLY A 140 6.42 -1.29 5.25
N TRP A 141 5.95 -1.93 4.17
CA TRP A 141 5.34 -3.25 4.20
C TRP A 141 6.30 -4.33 3.70
N PRO A 142 6.81 -5.23 4.56
CA PRO A 142 7.82 -6.22 4.18
C PRO A 142 7.40 -7.09 2.99
N VAL A 143 6.13 -7.51 2.94
CA VAL A 143 5.58 -8.36 1.86
C VAL A 143 5.73 -7.68 0.50
N HIS A 144 5.38 -6.40 0.43
CA HIS A 144 5.46 -5.64 -0.81
C HIS A 144 6.91 -5.36 -1.21
N GLU A 145 7.86 -5.37 -0.27
CA GLU A 145 9.28 -5.26 -0.62
C GLU A 145 9.87 -6.60 -1.10
N TRP A 146 9.51 -7.72 -0.47
CA TRP A 146 10.08 -9.03 -0.82
C TRP A 146 9.49 -9.61 -2.11
N LEU A 147 8.22 -9.33 -2.43
CA LEU A 147 7.61 -9.80 -3.68
C LEU A 147 8.32 -9.21 -4.91
N TRP A 148 8.87 -8.01 -4.77
CA TRP A 148 9.61 -7.32 -5.83
C TRP A 148 11.11 -7.63 -5.83
N ARG A 149 11.67 -8.03 -4.68
CA ARG A 149 13.09 -8.42 -4.54
C ARG A 149 13.35 -9.92 -4.74
N GLY A 150 12.31 -10.74 -4.66
CA GLY A 150 12.39 -12.20 -4.79
C GLY A 150 12.88 -12.95 -3.55
N SER A 151 13.13 -12.29 -2.42
CA SER A 151 13.52 -12.93 -1.16
C SER A 151 13.16 -12.08 0.07
N TYR A 152 13.00 -12.74 1.22
CA TYR A 152 12.73 -12.08 2.51
C TYR A 152 14.00 -11.61 3.24
N ASP A 153 15.19 -11.99 2.78
CA ASP A 153 16.42 -11.79 3.54
C ASP A 153 16.67 -10.30 3.88
N GLU A 154 16.58 -9.42 2.87
CA GLU A 154 16.80 -7.99 3.06
C GLU A 154 15.63 -7.29 3.79
N PRO A 155 14.35 -7.48 3.42
CA PRO A 155 13.24 -6.91 4.19
C PRO A 155 13.20 -7.41 5.64
N GLY A 156 13.43 -8.70 5.88
CA GLY A 156 13.46 -9.29 7.22
C GLY A 156 14.56 -8.72 8.10
N LYS A 157 15.77 -8.49 7.54
CA LYS A 157 16.85 -7.79 8.23
C LYS A 157 16.43 -6.38 8.65
N ARG A 158 15.80 -5.63 7.74
CA ARG A 158 15.34 -4.26 8.01
C ARG A 158 14.20 -4.18 9.02
N VAL A 159 13.31 -5.19 9.09
CA VAL A 159 12.30 -5.29 10.17
C VAL A 159 13.00 -5.21 11.53
N GLU A 160 14.05 -6.01 11.70
CA GLU A 160 14.80 -6.10 12.95
C GLU A 160 15.63 -4.83 13.21
N GLU A 161 16.26 -4.26 12.18
CA GLU A 161 17.02 -3.00 12.32
C GLU A 161 16.11 -1.83 12.73
N VAL A 162 14.89 -1.71 12.17
CA VAL A 162 13.93 -0.70 12.60
C VAL A 162 13.47 -0.95 14.04
N ARG A 163 13.21 -2.20 14.42
CA ARG A 163 12.88 -2.55 15.81
C ARG A 163 14.00 -2.16 16.78
N GLN A 164 15.25 -2.42 16.42
CA GLN A 164 16.42 -2.02 17.21
C GLN A 164 16.56 -0.51 17.36
N ILE A 165 16.17 0.27 16.34
CA ILE A 165 16.16 1.73 16.46
C ILE A 165 15.11 2.18 17.50
N TYR A 166 13.89 1.64 17.45
CA TYR A 166 12.81 2.05 18.35
C TYR A 166 12.96 1.52 19.78
N GLU A 167 13.37 0.25 19.96
CA GLU A 167 13.44 -0.42 21.27
C GLU A 167 14.86 -0.50 21.85
N GLY A 168 15.87 -0.03 21.10
CA GLY A 168 17.26 -0.10 21.51
C GLY A 168 17.57 0.66 22.80
N THR A 169 18.58 0.20 23.52
CA THR A 169 19.07 0.84 24.75
C THR A 169 20.47 1.43 24.59
N ASP A 170 21.27 0.92 23.64
CA ASP A 170 22.59 1.45 23.34
C ASP A 170 22.52 2.60 22.32
N LYS A 171 22.90 3.79 22.77
CA LYS A 171 22.86 5.01 21.95
C LYS A 171 23.70 4.91 20.69
N GLN A 172 24.90 4.33 20.79
CA GLN A 172 25.84 4.28 19.68
C GLN A 172 25.36 3.34 18.57
N SER A 173 24.80 2.19 18.94
CA SER A 173 24.21 1.23 18.00
C SER A 173 23.02 1.84 17.26
N VAL A 174 22.10 2.48 18.00
CA VAL A 174 20.93 3.15 17.39
C VAL A 174 21.35 4.26 16.43
N LEU A 175 22.29 5.13 16.85
CA LEU A 175 22.80 6.20 15.99
C LEU A 175 23.50 5.66 14.74
N SER A 176 24.23 4.55 14.87
CA SER A 176 24.88 3.89 13.73
C SER A 176 23.86 3.34 12.72
N LEU A 177 22.77 2.74 13.19
CA LEU A 177 21.67 2.30 12.32
C LEU A 177 20.98 3.47 11.62
N LEU A 178 20.65 4.54 12.35
CA LEU A 178 20.08 5.76 11.77
C LEU A 178 20.97 6.33 10.67
N ASN A 179 22.29 6.39 10.93
CA ASN A 179 23.27 6.90 9.96
C ASN A 179 23.39 5.97 8.74
N ASN A 180 23.37 4.65 8.92
CA ASN A 180 23.43 3.69 7.81
C ASN A 180 22.28 3.86 6.82
N PHE A 181 21.10 4.25 7.32
CA PHE A 181 19.92 4.53 6.48
C PHE A 181 19.77 6.00 6.10
N ASN A 182 20.68 6.87 6.53
CA ASN A 182 20.61 8.32 6.37
C ASN A 182 19.28 8.91 6.86
N VAL A 183 18.76 8.42 7.99
CA VAL A 183 17.49 8.91 8.56
C VAL A 183 17.62 10.37 8.97
N THR A 184 16.74 11.21 8.44
CA THR A 184 16.67 12.63 8.80
C THR A 184 15.63 12.88 9.89
N TYR A 185 14.50 12.19 9.81
CA TYR A 185 13.38 12.37 10.73
C TYR A 185 12.92 11.04 11.33
N ILE A 186 12.66 11.00 12.63
CA ILE A 186 12.05 9.88 13.33
C ILE A 186 10.63 10.29 13.70
N VAL A 187 9.65 9.51 13.26
CA VAL A 187 8.27 9.65 13.70
C VAL A 187 8.04 8.81 14.93
N ILE A 188 7.33 9.37 15.91
CA ILE A 188 6.77 8.65 17.05
C ILE A 188 5.30 9.05 17.17
N GLY A 189 4.41 8.19 16.70
CA GLY A 189 2.95 8.33 16.82
C GLY A 189 2.32 7.16 17.55
N LYS A 190 1.01 7.00 17.35
CA LYS A 190 0.24 5.89 17.92
C LYS A 190 0.73 4.53 17.41
N LEU A 191 0.88 4.38 16.08
CA LEU A 191 1.28 3.10 15.48
C LEU A 191 2.70 2.67 15.89
N GLU A 192 3.62 3.62 16.07
CA GLU A 192 4.96 3.32 16.58
C GLU A 192 4.92 2.77 18.01
N ARG A 193 4.10 3.37 18.89
CA ARG A 193 3.94 2.89 20.28
C ARG A 193 3.19 1.56 20.36
N GLU A 194 2.21 1.33 19.48
CA GLU A 194 1.50 0.06 19.40
C GLU A 194 2.40 -1.08 18.87
N LYS A 195 3.24 -0.80 17.87
CA LYS A 195 4.13 -1.79 17.28
C LYS A 195 5.31 -2.15 18.17
N TYR A 196 5.87 -1.15 18.86
CA TYR A 196 7.08 -1.28 19.67
C TYR A 196 6.74 -0.98 21.15
N PRO A 197 6.23 -1.96 21.92
CA PRO A 197 5.81 -1.74 23.30
C PRO A 197 6.97 -1.36 24.22
N ASN A 198 8.22 -1.66 23.86
CA ASN A 198 9.42 -1.26 24.60
C ASN A 198 10.10 -0.03 23.99
N LEU A 199 9.36 0.80 23.25
CA LEU A 199 9.90 2.00 22.61
C LEU A 199 10.62 2.88 23.63
N ASN A 200 11.89 3.17 23.36
CA ASN A 200 12.76 3.93 24.26
C ASN A 200 12.72 5.42 23.93
N GLU A 201 11.61 6.08 24.25
CA GLU A 201 11.36 7.48 23.90
C GLU A 201 12.45 8.38 24.47
N LYS A 202 12.92 8.10 25.69
CA LYS A 202 14.02 8.84 26.33
C LYS A 202 15.32 8.79 25.50
N LEU A 203 15.66 7.63 24.94
CA LEU A 203 16.83 7.50 24.08
C LEU A 203 16.62 8.26 22.77
N LEU A 204 15.48 8.07 22.10
CA LEU A 204 15.14 8.73 20.84
C LEU A 204 15.14 10.26 20.97
N LEU A 205 14.60 10.78 22.07
CA LEU A 205 14.66 12.20 22.45
C LEU A 205 16.10 12.71 22.58
N SER A 206 17.02 11.87 23.04
CA SER A 206 18.44 12.24 23.22
C SER A 206 19.27 12.20 21.91
N LEU A 207 18.69 11.64 20.84
CA LEU A 207 19.32 11.48 19.53
C LEU A 207 19.01 12.63 18.56
N GLY A 208 18.11 13.54 18.95
CA GLY A 208 17.65 14.58 18.06
C GLY A 208 16.92 15.72 18.75
N GLU A 209 16.27 16.55 17.95
CA GLU A 209 15.43 17.65 18.43
C GLU A 209 14.00 17.44 17.95
N LYS A 210 13.03 17.67 18.86
CA LYS A 210 11.61 17.66 18.50
C LYS A 210 11.34 18.88 17.62
N VAL A 211 10.98 18.64 16.36
CA VAL A 211 10.76 19.69 15.35
C VAL A 211 9.28 19.87 15.01
N PHE A 212 8.44 18.92 15.39
CA PHE A 212 6.99 18.96 15.23
C PHE A 212 6.30 18.12 16.30
N GLU A 213 5.09 18.52 16.67
CA GLU A 213 4.21 17.81 17.59
C GLU A 213 2.75 18.17 17.30
N SER A 214 1.89 17.15 17.18
CA SER A 214 0.43 17.27 17.18
C SER A 214 -0.13 16.09 17.96
N GLY A 215 -0.86 16.35 19.04
CA GLY A 215 -1.49 15.32 19.86
C GLY A 215 -0.53 14.20 20.25
N GLU A 216 -0.78 12.98 19.76
CA GLU A 216 0.05 11.80 20.05
C GLU A 216 1.27 11.64 19.11
N THR A 217 1.37 12.45 18.05
CA THR A 217 2.39 12.33 17.01
C THR A 217 3.46 13.41 17.15
N ALA A 218 4.72 12.97 17.22
CA ALA A 218 5.88 13.84 17.26
C ALA A 218 6.91 13.44 16.21
N ILE A 219 7.63 14.43 15.69
CA ILE A 219 8.74 14.23 14.75
C ILE A 219 10.02 14.77 15.36
N TYR A 220 11.07 13.95 15.29
CA TYR A 220 12.40 14.28 15.77
C TYR A 220 13.38 14.35 14.61
N LYS A 221 14.09 15.46 14.49
CA LYS A 221 15.20 15.59 13.54
C LYS A 221 16.46 15.02 14.17
N VAL A 222 17.06 14.03 13.53
CA VAL A 222 18.27 13.35 14.02
C VAL A 222 19.46 14.31 14.01
N LYS A 223 20.28 14.26 15.07
CA LYS A 223 21.55 14.97 15.17
C LYS A 223 22.69 13.95 15.20
N TYR A 224 23.51 13.96 14.15
CA TYR A 224 24.72 13.15 14.02
C TYR A 224 25.93 13.85 14.63
#